data_AF-A0A960QXK1-F1
#
_entry.id   AF-A0A960QXK1-F1
#
_cell.length_a   1.000
_cell.length_b   1.000
_cell.length_c   1.000
_cell.angle_alpha   90.00
_cell.angle_beta   90.00
_cell.angle_gamma   90.00
#
_symmetry.space_group_name_H-M   'P 1'
#
loop_
_entity.id
_entity.type
_entity.pdbx_description
1 polymer ?
#
loop_
_entity_poly.entity_id
_entity_poly.type
_entity_poly.pdbx_seq_one_letter_code
_entity_poly.pdbx_strand_id
1 'polypeptide(L)'
;MNSHQLIDERCYEMNQVIARLLRDDPSKLSIVLEQIDRRLADPDYSESLKRCVSEWREIIVRGVEAVLTVLADRSDEGTRLRHNSPFAILMPQDERMEILQRYQEIEKGRSRTYPAGV
;
A
#
# COMPACT_ATOMS: atom_id res chain seq x y z
N MET A 1 -9.50 -15.57 -10.31
CA MET A 1 -8.48 -14.77 -9.59
C MET A 1 -7.81 -15.67 -8.57
N ASN A 2 -6.48 -15.78 -8.56
CA ASN A 2 -5.72 -16.57 -7.58
C ASN A 2 -5.55 -15.77 -6.25
N SER A 3 -5.16 -16.41 -5.15
CA SER A 3 -4.96 -15.75 -3.84
C SER A 3 -3.92 -14.63 -3.90
N HIS A 4 -2.85 -14.79 -4.70
CA HIS A 4 -1.88 -13.72 -4.96
C HIS A 4 -2.54 -12.48 -5.59
N GLN A 5 -3.36 -12.68 -6.63
CA GLN A 5 -4.08 -11.57 -7.28
C GLN A 5 -5.06 -10.86 -6.35
N LEU A 6 -5.65 -11.57 -5.37
CA LEU A 6 -6.50 -10.93 -4.36
C LEU A 6 -5.69 -10.08 -3.39
N ILE A 7 -4.51 -10.54 -2.98
CA ILE A 7 -3.61 -9.76 -2.12
C ILE A 7 -3.17 -8.49 -2.86
N ASP A 8 -2.79 -8.61 -4.13
CA ASP A 8 -2.34 -7.49 -4.95
C ASP A 8 -3.47 -6.48 -5.16
N GLU A 9 -4.69 -6.93 -5.47
CA GLU A 9 -5.84 -6.04 -5.66
C GLU A 9 -6.24 -5.35 -4.35
N ARG A 10 -6.21 -6.09 -3.21
CA ARG A 10 -6.46 -5.49 -1.88
C ARG A 10 -5.41 -4.43 -1.56
N CYS A 11 -4.14 -4.71 -1.86
CA CYS A 11 -3.06 -3.75 -1.66
C CYS A 11 -3.28 -2.51 -2.55
N TYR A 12 -3.67 -2.71 -3.80
CA TYR A 12 -4.03 -1.63 -4.71
C TYR A 12 -5.17 -0.77 -4.16
N GLU A 13 -6.27 -1.36 -3.71
CA GLU A 13 -7.41 -0.61 -3.14
C GLU A 13 -7.01 0.21 -1.91
N MET A 14 -6.21 -0.35 -0.99
CA MET A 14 -5.68 0.41 0.14
C MET A 14 -4.84 1.61 -0.31
N ASN A 15 -3.99 1.43 -1.32
CA ASN A 15 -3.19 2.52 -1.88
C ASN A 15 -4.04 3.57 -2.62
N GLN A 16 -5.21 3.21 -3.16
CA GLN A 16 -6.13 4.18 -3.75
C GLN A 16 -6.81 5.08 -2.70
N VAL A 17 -7.07 4.55 -1.50
CA VAL A 17 -7.52 5.39 -0.36
C VAL A 17 -6.44 6.40 0.00
N ILE A 18 -5.19 5.96 0.11
CA ILE A 18 -4.05 6.86 0.34
C ILE A 18 -3.95 7.91 -0.78
N ALA A 19 -4.08 7.50 -2.05
CA ALA A 19 -4.04 8.43 -3.17
C ALA A 19 -5.14 9.50 -3.07
N ARG A 20 -6.35 9.13 -2.64
CA ARG A 20 -7.43 10.10 -2.39
C ARG A 20 -7.06 11.08 -1.27
N LEU A 21 -6.58 10.59 -0.14
CA LEU A 21 -6.17 11.43 0.99
C LEU A 21 -5.04 12.40 0.64
N LEU A 22 -4.09 11.97 -0.20
CA LEU A 22 -2.99 12.81 -0.66
C LEU A 22 -3.42 13.84 -1.72
N ARG A 23 -4.43 13.54 -2.53
CA ARG A 23 -5.04 14.54 -3.43
C ARG A 23 -5.75 15.63 -2.64
N ASP A 24 -6.47 15.24 -1.59
CA ASP A 24 -7.23 16.17 -0.76
C ASP A 24 -6.31 17.03 0.13
N ASP A 25 -5.22 16.46 0.64
CA ASP A 25 -4.23 17.17 1.45
C ASP A 25 -2.80 16.63 1.20
N PRO A 26 -2.07 17.26 0.26
CA PRO A 26 -0.68 16.90 -0.02
C PRO A 26 0.28 17.11 1.15
N SER A 27 -0.08 17.92 2.15
CA SER A 27 0.82 18.22 3.29
C SER A 27 1.07 16.98 4.16
N LYS A 28 0.18 15.97 4.11
CA LYS A 28 0.36 14.67 4.77
C LYS A 28 1.64 13.94 4.39
N LEU A 29 2.26 14.28 3.25
CA LEU A 29 3.56 13.76 2.87
C LEU A 29 4.67 14.12 3.86
N SER A 30 4.56 15.24 4.61
CA SER A 30 5.55 15.60 5.63
C SER A 30 5.61 14.57 6.75
N ILE A 31 4.45 14.10 7.23
CA ILE A 31 4.34 13.07 8.28
C ILE A 31 5.02 11.77 7.83
N VAL A 32 4.84 11.42 6.56
CA VAL A 32 5.43 10.22 5.96
C VAL A 32 6.95 10.39 5.82
N LEU A 33 7.42 11.55 5.37
CA LEU A 33 8.85 11.87 5.27
C LEU A 33 9.54 11.79 6.64
N GLU A 34 8.95 12.38 7.68
CA GLU A 34 9.49 12.31 9.04
C GLU A 34 9.59 10.87 9.56
N GLN A 35 8.62 10.01 9.21
CA GLN A 35 8.68 8.60 9.55
C GLN A 35 9.78 7.87 8.78
N ILE A 36 9.94 8.16 7.49
CA ILE A 36 11.01 7.59 6.66
C ILE A 36 12.38 8.00 7.20
N ASP A 37 12.59 9.28 7.47
CA ASP A 37 13.86 9.81 7.98
C ASP A 37 14.23 9.18 9.32
N ARG A 38 13.25 9.00 10.22
CA ARG A 38 13.47 8.24 11.48
C ARG A 38 13.89 6.80 11.25
N ARG A 39 13.26 6.09 10.31
CA ARG A 39 13.61 4.70 9.97
C ARG A 39 14.98 4.58 9.30
N LEU A 40 15.37 5.57 8.51
CA LEU A 40 16.68 5.60 7.87
C LEU A 40 17.81 5.88 8.87
N ALA A 41 17.53 6.68 9.90
CA ALA A 41 18.48 6.97 10.97
C ALA A 41 18.64 5.82 11.99
N ASP A 42 17.69 4.88 12.03
CA ASP A 42 17.74 3.73 12.93
C ASP A 42 18.77 2.69 12.46
N PRO A 43 19.85 2.44 13.22
CA PRO A 43 20.87 1.47 12.84
C PRO A 43 20.34 0.03 12.80
N ASP A 44 19.35 -0.30 13.63
CA ASP A 44 18.79 -1.65 13.76
C ASP A 44 17.70 -1.93 12.71
N TYR A 45 17.28 -0.90 11.97
CA TYR A 45 16.31 -1.06 10.89
C TYR A 45 16.92 -1.83 9.71
N SER A 46 16.19 -2.83 9.22
CA SER A 46 16.67 -3.74 8.18
C SER A 46 17.14 -3.01 6.92
N GLU A 47 18.33 -3.37 6.43
CA GLU A 47 18.93 -2.78 5.22
C GLU A 47 18.05 -2.93 3.97
N SER A 48 17.32 -4.04 3.83
CA SER A 48 16.38 -4.21 2.71
C SER A 48 15.22 -3.22 2.81
N LEU A 49 14.68 -3.02 4.02
CA LEU A 49 13.63 -2.05 4.26
C LEU A 49 14.12 -0.61 4.12
N LYS A 50 15.38 -0.31 4.51
CA LYS A 50 16.03 0.99 4.26
C LYS A 50 16.04 1.31 2.77
N ARG A 51 16.45 0.37 1.91
CA ARG A 51 16.41 0.58 0.46
C ARG A 51 15.01 0.91 -0.05
N CYS A 52 14.00 0.16 0.40
CA CYS A 52 12.60 0.41 0.00
C CYS A 52 12.11 1.79 0.45
N VAL A 53 12.37 2.21 1.70
CA VAL A 53 11.91 3.53 2.17
C VAL A 53 12.73 4.68 1.58
N SER A 54 14.00 4.48 1.24
CA SER A 54 14.81 5.45 0.48
C SER A 54 14.24 5.69 -0.92
N GLU A 55 13.87 4.63 -1.63
CA GLU A 55 13.23 4.74 -2.95
C GLU A 55 11.92 5.54 -2.87
N TRP A 56 11.09 5.25 -1.87
CA TRP A 56 9.90 6.04 -1.60
C TRP A 56 10.19 7.48 -1.22
N ARG A 57 11.27 7.75 -0.47
CA ARG A 57 11.70 9.12 -0.14
C ARG A 57 12.00 9.92 -1.40
N GLU A 58 12.71 9.34 -2.36
CA GLU A 58 13.01 9.99 -3.64
C GLU A 58 11.74 10.33 -4.42
N ILE A 59 10.77 9.41 -4.45
CA ILE A 59 9.47 9.63 -5.09
C ILE A 59 8.71 10.77 -4.39
N ILE A 60 8.66 10.78 -3.06
CA ILE A 60 7.96 11.81 -2.29
C ILE A 60 8.60 13.19 -2.48
N VAL A 61 9.94 13.28 -2.52
CA VAL A 61 10.67 14.54 -2.76
C VAL A 61 10.40 15.11 -4.14
N ARG A 62 10.07 14.27 -5.14
CA ARG A 62 9.63 14.73 -6.47
C ARG A 62 8.22 15.33 -6.48
N GLY A 63 7.46 15.18 -5.39
CA GLY A 63 6.15 15.80 -5.19
C GLY A 63 4.97 14.83 -5.26
N VAL A 64 3.79 15.33 -4.91
CA VAL A 64 2.57 14.53 -4.76
C VAL A 64 2.17 13.82 -6.05
N GLU A 65 2.31 14.45 -7.22
CA GLU A 65 1.97 13.84 -8.51
C GLU A 65 2.81 12.59 -8.83
N ALA A 66 4.10 12.60 -8.45
CA ALA A 66 4.97 11.42 -8.60
C ALA A 66 4.49 10.27 -7.70
N VAL A 67 4.09 10.57 -6.47
CA VAL A 67 3.51 9.60 -5.55
C VAL A 67 2.21 9.02 -6.11
N LEU A 68 1.28 9.87 -6.55
CA LEU A 68 0.00 9.45 -7.11
C LEU A 68 0.17 8.55 -8.34
N THR A 69 1.15 8.86 -9.19
CA THR A 69 1.50 8.05 -10.37
C THR A 69 1.88 6.63 -9.95
N VAL A 70 2.76 6.47 -8.96
CA VAL A 70 3.19 5.16 -8.46
C VAL A 70 2.06 4.41 -7.77
N LEU A 71 1.24 5.11 -6.96
CA LEU A 71 0.09 4.49 -6.29
C LEU A 71 -0.93 3.93 -7.29
N ALA A 72 -1.06 4.55 -8.47
CA ALA A 72 -1.96 4.10 -9.53
C ALA A 72 -1.34 3.06 -10.50
N ASP A 73 -0.02 2.88 -10.50
CA ASP A 73 0.68 2.07 -11.51
C ASP A 73 0.46 0.56 -11.34
N ARG A 74 -0.32 -0.05 -12.24
CA ARG A 74 -0.61 -1.49 -12.21
C ARG A 74 0.51 -2.38 -12.82
N SER A 75 1.65 -1.81 -13.19
CA SER A 75 2.83 -2.59 -13.61
C SER A 75 3.39 -3.45 -12.46
N ASP A 76 4.25 -4.40 -12.80
CA ASP A 76 4.98 -5.21 -11.82
C ASP A 76 5.80 -4.32 -10.88
N GLU A 77 6.37 -3.24 -11.40
CA GLU A 77 7.16 -2.28 -10.64
C GLU A 77 6.30 -1.46 -9.67
N GLY A 78 5.17 -0.94 -10.14
CA GLY A 78 4.21 -0.26 -9.27
C GLY A 78 3.66 -1.18 -8.17
N THR A 79 3.49 -2.46 -8.48
CA THR A 79 3.08 -3.49 -7.50
C THR A 79 4.17 -3.73 -6.45
N ARG A 80 5.43 -3.89 -6.86
CA ARG A 80 6.58 -4.02 -5.95
C ARG A 80 6.67 -2.83 -5.00
N LEU A 81 6.53 -1.61 -5.52
CA LEU A 81 6.57 -0.38 -4.74
C LEU A 81 5.43 -0.31 -3.72
N ARG A 82 4.18 -0.57 -4.15
CA ARG A 82 3.00 -0.56 -3.27
C ARG A 82 3.07 -1.55 -2.12
N HIS A 83 3.62 -2.74 -2.35
CA HIS A 83 3.79 -3.77 -1.31
C HIS A 83 4.71 -3.30 -0.17
N ASN A 84 5.58 -2.33 -0.43
CA ASN A 84 6.50 -1.75 0.56
C ASN A 84 6.19 -0.27 0.83
N SER A 85 4.94 0.16 0.63
CA SER A 85 4.56 1.57 0.77
C SER A 85 4.66 2.06 2.23
N PRO A 86 5.16 3.29 2.46
CA PRO A 86 5.29 3.87 3.79
C PRO A 86 3.99 4.52 4.31
N PHE A 87 2.92 4.50 3.53
CA PHE A 87 1.72 5.30 3.77
C PHE A 87 0.70 4.67 4.74
N ALA A 88 0.99 3.49 5.30
CA ALA A 88 0.08 2.82 6.24
C ALA A 88 -0.31 3.70 7.44
N ILE A 89 0.55 4.66 7.83
CA ILE A 89 0.27 5.64 8.89
C ILE A 89 -0.87 6.60 8.56
N LEU A 90 -1.15 6.83 7.28
CA LEU A 90 -2.21 7.74 6.82
C LEU A 90 -3.56 7.03 6.66
N MET A 91 -3.58 5.70 6.71
CA MET A 91 -4.77 4.90 6.41
C MET A 91 -5.83 5.02 7.53
N PRO A 92 -7.04 5.52 7.23
CA PRO A 92 -8.16 5.52 8.16
C PRO A 92 -8.56 4.09 8.54
N GLN A 93 -8.85 3.85 9.82
CA GLN A 93 -9.12 2.51 10.32
C GLN A 93 -10.45 1.95 9.82
N ASP A 94 -11.48 2.78 9.73
CA ASP A 94 -12.78 2.47 9.15
C ASP A 94 -12.65 1.97 7.71
N GLU A 95 -12.02 2.75 6.82
CA GLU A 95 -11.84 2.35 5.41
C GLU A 95 -10.97 1.09 5.28
N ARG A 96 -9.95 0.95 6.14
CA ARG A 96 -9.13 -0.26 6.19
C ARG A 96 -9.98 -1.48 6.53
N MET A 97 -10.85 -1.37 7.52
CA MET A 97 -11.71 -2.47 7.94
C MET A 97 -12.75 -2.81 6.87
N GLU A 98 -13.34 -1.82 6.21
CA GLU A 98 -14.27 -2.03 5.10
C GLU A 98 -13.62 -2.80 3.94
N ILE A 99 -12.41 -2.42 3.54
CA ILE A 99 -11.64 -3.15 2.51
C ILE A 99 -11.36 -4.58 2.98
N LEU A 100 -10.82 -4.75 4.20
CA LEU A 100 -10.48 -6.09 4.71
C LEU A 100 -11.70 -7.01 4.76
N GLN A 101 -12.86 -6.50 5.21
CA GLN A 101 -14.09 -7.26 5.28
C GLN A 101 -14.57 -7.70 3.89
N ARG A 102 -14.60 -6.79 2.90
CA ARG A 102 -14.99 -7.14 1.51
C ARG A 102 -14.12 -8.26 0.94
N TYR A 103 -12.79 -8.18 1.10
CA TYR A 103 -11.90 -9.23 0.59
C TYR A 103 -12.05 -10.55 1.34
N GLN A 104 -12.31 -10.52 2.65
CA GLN A 104 -12.58 -11.72 3.42
C GLN A 104 -13.86 -12.43 2.94
N GLU A 105 -14.90 -11.68 2.58
CA GLU A 105 -16.15 -12.22 2.03
C GLU A 105 -15.92 -12.84 0.64
N ILE A 106 -15.13 -12.19 -0.22
CA ILE A 106 -14.73 -12.72 -1.53
C ILE A 106 -13.95 -14.04 -1.37
N GLU A 107 -13.01 -14.11 -0.43
CA GLU A 107 -12.25 -15.34 -0.14
C GLU A 107 -13.16 -16.47 0.36
N LYS A 108 -14.07 -16.19 1.30
CA LYS A 108 -15.04 -17.17 1.81
C LYS A 108 -15.98 -17.68 0.71
N GLY A 109 -16.43 -16.79 -0.18
CA GLY A 109 -17.26 -17.15 -1.33
C GLY A 109 -16.58 -18.17 -2.25
N ARG A 110 -15.27 -18.04 -2.48
CA ARG A 110 -14.46 -18.99 -3.27
C ARG A 110 -14.33 -20.35 -2.60
N SER A 111 -14.11 -20.38 -1.28
CA SER A 111 -14.03 -21.64 -0.52
C SER A 111 -15.34 -22.42 -0.56
N ARG A 112 -16.47 -21.73 -0.67
CA ARG A 112 -17.81 -22.34 -0.69
C ARG A 112 -18.22 -22.88 -2.08
N THR A 113 -17.51 -22.50 -3.15
CA THR A 113 -17.77 -22.95 -4.52
C THR A 113 -17.03 -24.23 -4.95
N TYR A 114 -16.26 -24.86 -4.06
CA TYR A 114 -15.81 -26.25 -4.28
C TYR A 114 -16.82 -27.21 -3.65
N PRO A 115 -17.78 -27.79 -4.40
CA PRO A 115 -18.43 -29.00 -3.93
C PRO A 115 -17.35 -30.07 -3.80
N ALA A 116 -17.23 -30.65 -2.60
CA ALA A 116 -16.49 -31.88 -2.43
C ALA A 116 -17.02 -32.89 -3.45
N GLY A 117 -16.18 -33.23 -4.44
CA GLY A 117 -16.49 -34.26 -5.42
C GLY A 117 -16.78 -35.56 -4.70
N VAL A 118 -17.93 -36.13 -5.03
CA VAL A 118 -18.41 -37.48 -4.67
C VAL A 118 -17.53 -38.52 -5.33
#